data_AF-A0A4Q9W5U3-F1
#
_entry.id   AF-A0A4Q9W5U3-F1
#
_cell.length_a   1.000
_cell.length_b   1.000
_cell.length_c   1.000
_cell.angle_alpha   90.00
_cell.angle_beta   90.00
_cell.angle_gamma   90.00
#
_symmetry.space_group_name_H-M   'P 1'
#
loop_
_entity.id
_entity.type
_entity.pdbx_description
1 polymer ?
#
loop_
_entity_poly.entity_id
_entity_poly.type
_entity_poly.pdbx_seq_one_letter_code
_entity_poly.pdbx_strand_id
1 'polypeptide(L)'
;QTYFEGDSDFRTKILHDNFYHIVKKRDRLNDIIRTLEHHFHKDNDEIEVTTMQNFNLNEQYEKEAASKYGDIHYYQAYKDKQKCKDESEQQNHFEEINKQLNMFFDEMNQLYLNKVSILEASGKTKKLQCILKEQVPNCDNQFLEYIAQIYIEDERFVKFINKQRERGLNLYISDTIKTFIKL
;
A
#
# COMPACT_ATOMS: atom_id res chain seq x y z
N GLN A 1 41.94 17.32 -1.17
CA GLN A 1 43.07 16.49 -1.61
C GLN A 1 42.49 15.22 -2.21
N THR A 2 42.76 14.91 -3.48
CA THR A 2 42.25 13.66 -4.08
C THR A 2 43.00 12.46 -3.49
N TYR A 3 42.40 11.26 -3.50
CA TYR A 3 43.00 10.05 -2.92
C TYR A 3 44.43 9.79 -3.45
N PHE A 4 44.69 10.10 -4.72
CA PHE A 4 45.98 9.88 -5.36
C PHE A 4 47.03 10.97 -5.08
N GLU A 5 46.62 12.10 -4.49
CA GLU A 5 47.47 13.26 -4.16
C GLU A 5 47.75 13.39 -2.64
N GLY A 6 47.18 12.49 -1.83
CA GLY A 6 47.40 12.45 -0.39
C GLY A 6 48.66 11.68 0.01
N ASP A 7 49.21 12.00 1.18
CA ASP A 7 50.31 11.24 1.75
C ASP A 7 49.89 9.79 2.12
N SER A 8 50.86 8.99 2.57
CA SER A 8 50.62 7.58 2.90
C SER A 8 49.60 7.40 4.03
N ASP A 9 49.61 8.29 5.02
CA ASP A 9 48.74 8.20 6.20
C ASP A 9 47.30 8.59 5.84
N PHE A 10 47.14 9.62 5.01
CA PHE A 10 45.85 10.02 4.45
C PHE A 10 45.22 8.90 3.61
N ARG A 11 46.00 8.27 2.72
CA ARG A 11 45.51 7.15 1.89
C ARG A 11 45.11 5.94 2.73
N THR A 12 45.91 5.61 3.75
CA THR A 12 45.62 4.50 4.66
C THR A 12 44.34 4.76 5.46
N LYS A 13 44.13 6.00 5.91
CA LYS A 13 42.89 6.40 6.58
C LYS A 13 41.67 6.26 5.67
N ILE A 14 41.74 6.75 4.43
CA ILE A 14 40.64 6.62 3.46
C ILE A 14 40.34 5.14 3.13
N LEU A 15 41.36 4.29 3.03
CA LEU A 15 41.16 2.84 2.83
C LEU A 15 40.50 2.18 4.03
N HIS A 16 40.90 2.53 5.25
CA HIS A 16 40.26 2.04 6.47
C HIS A 16 38.80 2.50 6.59
N ASP A 17 38.52 3.76 6.29
CA ASP A 17 37.15 4.29 6.33
C ASP A 17 36.28 3.57 5.27
N ASN A 18 36.78 3.39 4.05
CA ASN A 18 36.09 2.65 3.01
C ASN A 18 35.87 1.17 3.38
N PHE A 19 36.89 0.52 3.95
CA PHE A 19 36.78 -0.86 4.42
C PHE A 19 35.70 -0.98 5.50
N TYR A 20 35.71 -0.07 6.49
CA TYR A 20 34.70 -0.03 7.53
C TYR A 20 33.29 0.18 6.96
N HIS A 21 33.13 1.06 5.97
CA HIS A 21 31.86 1.26 5.28
C HIS A 21 31.38 0.01 4.54
N ILE A 22 32.28 -0.73 3.88
CA ILE A 22 31.95 -1.97 3.18
C ILE A 22 31.53 -3.06 4.17
N VAL A 23 32.27 -3.23 5.26
CA VAL A 23 31.95 -4.19 6.34
C VAL A 23 30.58 -3.87 6.95
N LYS A 24 30.31 -2.59 7.25
CA LYS A 24 29.01 -2.17 7.78
C LYS A 24 27.85 -2.46 6.80
N LYS A 25 28.07 -2.32 5.49
CA LYS A 25 27.09 -2.70 4.47
C LYS A 25 26.85 -4.21 4.44
N ARG A 26 27.91 -5.02 4.50
CA ARG A 26 27.81 -6.48 4.55
C ARG A 26 27.04 -6.95 5.77
N ASP A 27 27.37 -6.44 6.96
CA ASP A 27 26.74 -6.88 8.21
C ASP A 27 25.25 -6.53 8.21
N ARG A 28 24.90 -5.35 7.69
CA ARG A 28 23.50 -4.97 7.49
C ARG A 28 22.75 -5.90 6.52
N LEU A 29 23.38 -6.32 5.42
CA LEU A 29 22.77 -7.28 4.49
C LEU A 29 22.55 -8.64 5.14
N ASN A 30 23.50 -9.09 5.96
CA ASN A 30 23.37 -10.34 6.71
C ASN A 30 22.22 -10.30 7.73
N ASP A 31 22.01 -9.16 8.39
CA ASP A 31 20.88 -9.00 9.31
C ASP A 31 19.52 -9.03 8.58
N ILE A 32 19.44 -8.45 7.39
CA ILE A 32 18.25 -8.55 6.53
C ILE A 32 17.99 -10.00 6.12
N ILE A 33 19.02 -10.73 5.68
CA ILE A 33 18.91 -12.15 5.30
C ILE A 33 18.38 -12.97 6.47
N ARG A 34 18.94 -12.81 7.67
CA ARG A 34 18.47 -13.52 8.88
C ARG A 34 17.02 -13.21 9.22
N THR A 35 16.60 -11.96 9.04
CA THR A 35 15.22 -11.53 9.29
C THR A 35 14.26 -12.21 8.32
N LEU A 36 14.62 -12.27 7.04
CA LEU A 36 13.86 -12.96 5.99
C LEU A 36 13.82 -14.48 6.23
N GLU A 37 14.96 -15.08 6.56
CA GLU A 37 15.04 -16.51 6.89
C GLU A 37 14.16 -16.86 8.09
N HIS A 38 14.19 -16.05 9.16
CA HIS A 38 13.32 -16.27 10.33
C HIS A 38 11.83 -16.23 9.96
N HIS A 39 11.45 -15.28 9.11
CA HIS A 39 10.09 -15.16 8.60
C HIS A 39 9.67 -16.36 7.74
N PHE A 40 10.54 -16.88 6.88
CA PHE A 40 10.21 -18.07 6.07
C PHE A 40 10.08 -19.36 6.89
N HIS A 41 10.69 -19.42 8.08
CA HIS A 41 10.64 -20.61 8.96
C HIS A 41 9.53 -20.56 10.01
N LYS A 42 8.92 -19.41 10.26
CA LYS A 42 7.71 -19.29 11.09
C LYS A 42 6.51 -19.00 10.20
N ASP A 43 5.57 -19.93 10.14
CA ASP A 43 4.31 -19.72 9.41
C ASP A 43 3.63 -18.40 9.84
N ASN A 44 3.48 -17.48 8.89
CA ASN A 44 2.51 -16.38 8.87
C ASN A 44 2.63 -15.21 9.86
N ASP A 45 3.79 -14.96 10.50
CA ASP A 45 3.96 -13.69 11.21
C ASP A 45 4.24 -12.56 10.20
N GLU A 46 3.28 -11.65 9.97
CA GLU A 46 3.48 -10.47 9.11
C GLU A 46 4.74 -9.70 9.55
N ILE A 47 5.69 -9.49 8.65
CA ILE A 47 6.85 -8.64 8.92
C ILE A 47 6.33 -7.22 9.21
N GLU A 48 6.52 -6.74 10.42
CA GLU A 48 6.40 -5.31 10.69
C GLU A 48 7.50 -4.58 9.90
N VAL A 49 7.04 -3.98 8.80
CA VAL A 49 7.79 -3.33 7.69
C VAL A 49 8.81 -2.29 8.17
N THR A 50 8.66 -1.79 9.39
CA THR A 50 9.56 -0.84 10.05
C THR A 50 10.98 -1.36 10.24
N THR A 51 11.19 -2.69 10.20
CA THR A 51 12.51 -3.32 10.34
C THR A 51 13.34 -3.37 9.05
N MET A 52 12.73 -3.12 7.88
CA MET A 52 13.38 -3.23 6.57
C MET A 52 13.63 -1.87 5.90
N GLN A 53 14.21 -0.92 6.64
CA GLN A 53 14.46 0.49 6.20
C GLN A 53 15.23 0.68 4.88
N ASN A 54 15.69 -0.38 4.22
CA ASN A 54 16.37 -0.33 2.91
C ASN A 54 15.58 -0.93 1.74
N PHE A 55 14.50 -1.67 2.00
CA PHE A 55 13.55 -2.03 0.96
C PHE A 55 12.52 -0.93 0.93
N ASN A 56 12.62 -0.03 -0.05
CA ASN A 56 11.57 0.94 -0.31
C ASN A 56 10.36 0.18 -0.88
N LEU A 57 9.58 -0.43 -0.01
CA LEU A 57 8.38 -1.19 -0.37
C LEU A 57 7.37 -0.30 -1.09
N ASN A 58 7.33 1.00 -0.78
CA ASN A 58 6.54 1.95 -1.56
C ASN A 58 7.03 1.99 -3.01
N GLU A 59 8.34 2.05 -3.25
CA GLU A 59 8.91 1.98 -4.60
C GLU A 59 8.63 0.62 -5.28
N GLN A 60 8.64 -0.48 -4.53
CA GLN A 60 8.24 -1.79 -5.07
C GLN A 60 6.76 -1.81 -5.47
N TYR A 61 5.87 -1.32 -4.61
CA TYR A 61 4.44 -1.22 -4.90
C TYR A 61 4.16 -0.26 -6.06
N GLU A 62 4.88 0.85 -6.16
CA GLU A 62 4.81 1.74 -7.32
C GLU A 62 5.27 1.04 -8.59
N LYS A 63 6.34 0.23 -8.55
CA LYS A 63 6.80 -0.54 -9.71
C LYS A 63 5.80 -1.62 -10.11
N GLU A 64 5.23 -2.35 -9.15
CA GLU A 64 4.18 -3.34 -9.41
C GLU A 64 2.93 -2.68 -10.00
N ALA A 65 2.49 -1.55 -9.44
CA ALA A 65 1.34 -0.80 -9.93
C ALA A 65 1.59 -0.21 -11.32
N ALA A 66 2.78 0.35 -11.56
CA ALA A 66 3.18 0.83 -12.89
C ALA A 66 3.25 -0.32 -13.91
N SER A 67 3.74 -1.49 -13.51
CA SER A 67 3.83 -2.65 -14.41
C SER A 67 2.47 -3.27 -14.72
N LYS A 68 1.54 -3.28 -13.76
CA LYS A 68 0.20 -3.88 -13.94
C LYS A 68 -0.83 -2.91 -14.52
N TYR A 69 -0.70 -1.62 -14.19
CA TYR A 69 -1.72 -0.61 -14.42
C TYR A 69 -1.17 0.68 -15.05
N GLY A 70 0.12 0.74 -15.39
CA GLY A 70 0.79 1.95 -15.90
C GLY A 70 0.15 2.58 -17.14
N ASP A 71 -0.39 1.74 -18.02
CA ASP A 71 -1.08 2.17 -19.24
C ASP A 71 -2.57 2.47 -19.03
N ILE A 72 -3.06 2.30 -17.80
CA ILE A 72 -4.47 2.54 -17.47
C ILE A 72 -4.65 4.01 -17.07
N HIS A 73 -5.61 4.66 -17.70
CA HIS A 73 -5.95 6.07 -17.48
C HIS A 73 -6.22 6.41 -15.99
N TYR A 74 -6.71 5.46 -15.17
CA TYR A 74 -6.86 5.63 -13.72
C TYR A 74 -5.54 5.81 -12.98
N TYR A 75 -4.50 5.05 -13.36
CA TYR A 75 -3.18 5.13 -12.73
C TYR A 75 -2.49 6.46 -13.07
N GLN A 76 -2.63 6.94 -14.31
CA GLN A 76 -2.10 8.24 -14.72
C GLN A 76 -2.78 9.39 -13.94
N ALA A 77 -4.11 9.37 -13.82
CA ALA A 77 -4.85 10.37 -13.06
C ALA A 77 -4.46 10.38 -11.57
N TYR A 78 -4.19 9.22 -10.98
CA TYR A 78 -3.66 9.10 -9.63
C TYR A 78 -2.26 9.72 -9.50
N LYS A 79 -1.33 9.41 -10.40
CA LYS A 79 0.04 9.97 -10.37
C LYS A 79 0.03 11.48 -10.59
N ASP A 80 -0.78 12.00 -11.50
CA ASP A 80 -0.88 13.44 -11.73
C ASP A 80 -1.44 14.18 -10.51
N LYS A 81 -2.39 13.59 -9.79
CA LYS A 81 -2.90 14.17 -8.54
C LYS A 81 -1.85 14.20 -7.43
N GLN A 82 -0.94 13.23 -7.39
CA GLN A 82 0.15 13.19 -6.42
C GLN A 82 1.28 14.20 -6.73
N LYS A 83 1.61 14.43 -8.00
CA LYS A 83 2.65 15.38 -8.41
C LYS A 83 2.43 16.80 -7.90
N CYS A 84 1.19 17.17 -7.60
CA CYS A 84 0.81 18.50 -7.12
C CYS A 84 1.01 18.72 -5.61
N LYS A 85 1.45 17.71 -4.86
CA LYS A 85 1.57 17.76 -3.39
C LYS A 85 3.00 17.51 -2.94
N ASP A 86 3.44 18.18 -1.88
CA ASP A 86 4.71 17.85 -1.23
C ASP A 86 4.61 16.53 -0.42
N GLU A 87 5.75 15.97 0.00
CA GLU A 87 5.79 14.67 0.70
C GLU A 87 4.96 14.67 2.00
N SER A 88 4.92 15.80 2.72
CA SER A 88 4.17 15.93 3.97
C SER A 88 2.66 15.98 3.71
N GLU A 89 2.25 16.71 2.68
CA GLU A 89 0.87 16.80 2.23
C GLU A 89 0.36 15.48 1.66
N GLN A 90 1.21 14.72 0.96
CA GLN A 90 0.88 13.38 0.48
C GLN A 90 0.63 12.41 1.64
N GLN A 91 1.51 12.42 2.64
CA GLN A 91 1.38 11.55 3.82
C GLN A 91 0.11 11.87 4.61
N ASN A 92 -0.13 13.15 4.92
CA ASN A 92 -1.34 13.59 5.63
C ASN A 92 -2.61 13.24 4.85
N HIS A 93 -2.58 13.40 3.52
CA HIS A 93 -3.71 13.06 2.69
C HIS A 93 -3.98 11.55 2.65
N PHE A 94 -2.93 10.73 2.59
CA PHE A 94 -3.07 9.27 2.61
C PHE A 94 -3.66 8.77 3.93
N GLU A 95 -3.21 9.32 5.06
CA GLU A 95 -3.77 9.03 6.38
C GLU A 95 -5.25 9.41 6.48
N GLU A 96 -5.63 10.57 5.95
CA GLU A 96 -7.02 11.03 5.95
C GLU A 96 -7.92 10.11 5.11
N ILE A 97 -7.49 9.74 3.91
CA ILE A 97 -8.24 8.78 3.08
C ILE A 97 -8.37 7.42 3.77
N ASN A 98 -7.31 6.94 4.42
CA ASN A 98 -7.37 5.67 5.16
C ASN A 98 -8.35 5.74 6.35
N LYS A 99 -8.45 6.88 7.03
CA LYS A 99 -9.48 7.06 8.08
C LYS A 99 -10.88 7.00 7.48
N GLN A 100 -11.12 7.71 6.38
CA GLN A 100 -12.43 7.70 5.71
C GLN A 100 -12.82 6.29 5.21
N LEU A 101 -11.86 5.54 4.65
CA LEU A 101 -12.07 4.15 4.22
C LEU A 101 -12.39 3.23 5.41
N ASN A 102 -11.65 3.34 6.52
CA ASN A 102 -11.95 2.55 7.72
C ASN A 102 -13.35 2.86 8.26
N MET A 103 -13.72 4.13 8.34
CA MET A 103 -15.07 4.53 8.77
C MET A 103 -16.15 3.97 7.83
N PHE A 104 -15.90 3.96 6.52
CA PHE A 104 -16.81 3.32 5.56
C PHE A 104 -16.92 1.82 5.80
N PHE A 105 -15.81 1.11 6.02
CA PHE A 105 -15.83 -0.32 6.29
C PHE A 105 -16.52 -0.65 7.61
N ASP A 106 -16.35 0.18 8.63
CA ASP A 106 -17.05 0.02 9.91
C ASP A 106 -18.57 0.21 9.75
N GLU A 107 -18.99 1.20 8.97
CA GLU A 107 -20.40 1.42 8.62
C GLU A 107 -20.98 0.22 7.86
N MET A 108 -20.27 -0.27 6.85
CA MET A 108 -20.68 -1.46 6.09
C MET A 108 -20.72 -2.72 6.97
N ASN A 109 -19.81 -2.85 7.93
CA ASN A 109 -19.82 -3.95 8.90
C ASN A 109 -21.08 -3.94 9.76
N GLN A 110 -21.53 -2.76 10.20
CA GLN A 110 -22.79 -2.65 10.94
C GLN A 110 -23.99 -3.06 10.09
N LEU A 111 -24.04 -2.66 8.82
CA LEU A 111 -25.10 -3.08 7.89
C LEU A 111 -25.09 -4.60 7.67
N TYR A 112 -23.89 -5.18 7.54
CA TYR A 112 -23.72 -6.61 7.37
C TYR A 112 -24.18 -7.40 8.61
N LEU A 113 -23.79 -6.97 9.81
CA LEU A 113 -24.23 -7.56 11.08
C LEU A 113 -25.75 -7.48 11.27
N ASN A 114 -26.36 -6.37 10.83
CA ASN A 114 -27.80 -6.17 10.84
C ASN A 114 -28.53 -6.90 9.71
N LYS A 115 -27.81 -7.65 8.87
CA LYS A 115 -28.34 -8.42 7.73
C LYS A 115 -29.13 -7.55 6.74
N VAL A 116 -28.71 -6.30 6.57
CA VAL A 116 -29.29 -5.39 5.58
C VAL A 116 -29.04 -5.95 4.19
N SER A 117 -30.05 -5.91 3.32
CA SER A 117 -29.92 -6.47 1.98
C SER A 117 -28.87 -5.71 1.15
N ILE A 118 -28.24 -6.41 0.20
CA ILE A 118 -27.25 -5.83 -0.70
C ILE A 118 -27.85 -4.65 -1.49
N LEU A 119 -29.13 -4.76 -1.88
CA LEU A 119 -29.84 -3.71 -2.60
C LEU A 119 -29.99 -2.44 -1.77
N GLU A 120 -30.40 -2.57 -0.51
CA GLU A 120 -30.55 -1.43 0.40
C GLU A 120 -29.20 -0.81 0.79
N ALA A 121 -28.16 -1.64 0.92
CA ALA A 121 -26.80 -1.18 1.19
C ALA A 121 -26.13 -0.51 -0.03
N SER A 122 -26.58 -0.81 -1.26
CA SER A 122 -25.96 -0.34 -2.51
C SER A 122 -25.81 1.18 -2.59
N GLY A 123 -26.73 1.94 -1.99
CA GLY A 123 -26.64 3.40 -1.91
C GLY A 123 -25.39 3.92 -1.19
N LYS A 124 -24.79 3.12 -0.30
CA LYS A 124 -23.55 3.45 0.41
C LYS A 124 -22.32 3.36 -0.48
N THR A 125 -22.37 2.63 -1.60
CA THR A 125 -21.28 2.60 -2.60
C THR A 125 -20.98 3.99 -3.15
N LYS A 126 -21.96 4.92 -3.19
CA LYS A 126 -21.71 6.31 -3.57
C LYS A 126 -20.72 7.01 -2.64
N LYS A 127 -20.75 6.70 -1.34
CA LYS A 127 -19.79 7.23 -0.36
C LYS A 127 -18.39 6.70 -0.65
N LEU A 128 -18.25 5.40 -0.92
CA LEU A 128 -16.97 4.81 -1.34
C LEU A 128 -16.44 5.47 -2.63
N GLN A 129 -17.30 5.67 -3.63
CA GLN A 129 -16.92 6.34 -4.88
C GLN A 129 -16.40 7.77 -4.62
N CYS A 130 -17.04 8.54 -3.73
CA CYS A 130 -16.56 9.88 -3.37
C CYS A 130 -15.17 9.83 -2.74
N ILE A 131 -14.94 8.92 -1.79
CA ILE A 131 -13.63 8.75 -1.14
C ILE A 131 -12.56 8.38 -2.20
N LEU A 132 -12.87 7.44 -3.11
CA LEU A 132 -11.93 7.02 -4.15
C LEU A 132 -11.62 8.15 -5.15
N LYS A 133 -12.59 9.02 -5.47
CA LYS A 133 -12.39 10.21 -6.32
C LYS A 133 -11.41 11.22 -5.73
N GLU A 134 -11.21 11.20 -4.41
CA GLU A 134 -10.17 12.01 -3.77
C GLU A 134 -8.76 11.56 -4.15
N GLN A 135 -8.56 10.31 -4.59
CA GLN A 135 -7.27 9.85 -5.11
C GLN A 135 -7.27 9.69 -6.64
N VAL A 136 -8.38 9.26 -7.23
CA VAL A 136 -8.52 8.93 -8.64
C VAL A 136 -9.71 9.72 -9.22
N PRO A 137 -9.51 10.97 -9.69
CA PRO A 137 -10.60 11.88 -10.09
C PRO A 137 -11.56 11.32 -11.14
N ASN A 138 -11.03 10.48 -12.04
CA ASN A 138 -11.74 9.79 -13.10
C ASN A 138 -12.39 8.46 -12.64
N CYS A 139 -12.49 8.20 -11.34
CA CYS A 139 -13.19 7.03 -10.81
C CYS A 139 -14.65 6.98 -11.29
N ASP A 140 -14.93 6.03 -12.17
CA ASP A 140 -16.23 5.73 -12.78
C ASP A 140 -16.71 4.33 -12.36
N ASN A 141 -17.75 3.82 -13.02
CA ASN A 141 -18.30 2.50 -12.71
C ASN A 141 -17.33 1.36 -13.05
N GLN A 142 -16.50 1.52 -14.09
CA GLN A 142 -15.51 0.51 -14.47
C GLN A 142 -14.39 0.44 -13.42
N PHE A 143 -13.95 1.59 -12.90
CA PHE A 143 -13.00 1.62 -11.79
C PHE A 143 -13.57 0.94 -10.54
N LEU A 144 -14.84 1.20 -10.21
CA LEU A 144 -15.52 0.54 -9.08
C LEU A 144 -15.61 -0.98 -9.27
N GLU A 145 -15.82 -1.45 -10.50
CA GLU A 145 -15.81 -2.89 -10.80
C GLU A 145 -14.45 -3.53 -10.53
N TYR A 146 -13.36 -2.86 -10.90
CA TYR A 146 -12.01 -3.31 -10.56
C TYR A 146 -11.77 -3.34 -9.04
N ILE A 147 -12.23 -2.32 -8.31
CA ILE A 147 -12.14 -2.30 -6.84
C ILE A 147 -12.90 -3.48 -6.23
N ALA A 148 -14.12 -3.75 -6.71
CA ALA A 148 -14.91 -4.89 -6.24
C ALA A 148 -14.19 -6.22 -6.49
N GLN A 149 -13.51 -6.35 -7.63
CA GLN A 149 -12.73 -7.55 -7.95
C GLN A 149 -11.49 -7.69 -7.06
N ILE A 150 -10.75 -6.60 -6.83
CA ILE A 150 -9.57 -6.58 -5.94
C ILE A 150 -9.94 -7.01 -4.52
N TYR A 151 -11.11 -6.61 -4.01
CA TYR A 151 -11.59 -7.00 -2.68
C TYR A 151 -11.90 -8.50 -2.54
N ILE A 152 -11.92 -9.25 -3.65
CA ILE A 152 -12.05 -10.70 -3.68
C ILE A 152 -10.70 -11.37 -3.94
N GLU A 153 -9.97 -10.90 -4.95
CA GLU A 153 -8.79 -11.59 -5.48
C GLU A 153 -7.49 -11.32 -4.71
N ASP A 154 -7.35 -10.13 -4.10
CA ASP A 154 -6.13 -9.75 -3.40
C ASP A 154 -6.27 -9.98 -1.90
N GLU A 155 -5.59 -11.02 -1.39
CA GLU A 155 -5.62 -11.41 0.03
C GLU A 155 -5.28 -10.26 0.98
N ARG A 156 -4.46 -9.29 0.56
CA ARG A 156 -4.09 -8.15 1.42
C ARG A 156 -5.30 -7.27 1.69
N PHE A 157 -6.12 -7.01 0.67
CA PHE A 157 -7.37 -6.27 0.83
C PHE A 157 -8.41 -7.09 1.60
N VAL A 158 -8.50 -8.40 1.36
CA VAL A 158 -9.36 -9.29 2.13
C VAL A 158 -9.02 -9.21 3.63
N LYS A 159 -7.73 -9.35 3.98
CA LYS A 159 -7.26 -9.26 5.37
C LYS A 159 -7.53 -7.87 5.96
N PHE A 160 -7.24 -6.81 5.20
CA PHE A 160 -7.42 -5.43 5.66
C PHE A 160 -8.89 -5.10 5.94
N ILE A 161 -9.80 -5.44 5.03
CA ILE A 161 -11.23 -5.16 5.19
C ILE A 161 -11.81 -5.95 6.35
N ASN A 162 -11.48 -7.24 6.47
CA ASN A 162 -12.01 -8.09 7.54
C ASN A 162 -11.26 -7.91 8.89
N LYS A 163 -10.21 -7.08 8.95
CA LYS A 163 -9.45 -6.84 10.18
C LYS A 163 -10.36 -6.23 11.25
N GLN A 164 -10.54 -6.96 12.35
CA GLN A 164 -11.43 -6.58 13.46
C GLN A 164 -12.92 -6.40 13.04
N ARG A 165 -13.32 -6.99 11.92
CA ARG A 165 -14.69 -6.94 11.38
C ARG A 165 -15.21 -8.35 11.12
N GLU A 166 -16.50 -8.47 10.80
CA GLU A 166 -17.13 -9.76 10.54
C GLU A 166 -16.53 -10.40 9.28
N ARG A 167 -16.30 -11.72 9.31
CA ARG A 167 -15.73 -12.43 8.17
C ARG A 167 -16.71 -12.41 6.99
N GLY A 168 -16.18 -12.13 5.80
CA GLY A 168 -16.98 -12.06 4.58
C GLY A 168 -17.53 -10.67 4.29
N LEU A 169 -17.17 -9.66 5.10
CA LEU A 169 -17.50 -8.26 4.83
C LEU A 169 -16.98 -7.80 3.46
N ASN A 170 -15.79 -8.24 3.06
CA ASN A 170 -15.23 -7.92 1.74
C ASN A 170 -16.12 -8.40 0.58
N LEU A 171 -16.74 -9.59 0.71
CA LEU A 171 -17.69 -10.12 -0.27
C LEU A 171 -18.98 -9.29 -0.29
N TYR A 172 -19.51 -8.99 0.89
CA TYR A 172 -20.69 -8.14 1.03
C TYR A 172 -20.50 -6.77 0.39
N ILE A 173 -19.35 -6.12 0.62
CA ILE A 173 -19.00 -4.84 0.00
C ILE A 173 -18.85 -4.99 -1.52
N SER A 174 -18.15 -6.01 -2.00
CA SER A 174 -18.01 -6.28 -3.44
C SER A 174 -19.38 -6.41 -4.12
N ASP A 175 -20.29 -7.20 -3.55
CA ASP A 175 -21.61 -7.40 -4.15
C ASP A 175 -22.48 -6.15 -4.08
N THR A 176 -22.31 -5.34 -3.03
CA THR A 176 -22.93 -4.02 -2.89
C THR A 176 -22.44 -3.04 -3.97
N ILE A 177 -21.15 -3.07 -4.31
CA ILE A 177 -20.59 -2.28 -5.41
C ILE A 177 -21.14 -2.76 -6.76
N LYS A 178 -21.12 -4.08 -7.01
CA LYS A 178 -21.64 -4.67 -8.25
C LYS A 178 -23.13 -4.41 -8.45
N THR A 179 -23.90 -4.37 -7.37
CA THR A 179 -25.32 -4.02 -7.42
C THR A 179 -25.51 -2.54 -7.75
N PHE A 180 -24.76 -1.64 -7.11
CA PHE A 180 -24.81 -0.21 -7.39
C PHE A 180 -24.49 0.14 -8.85
N ILE A 181 -23.52 -0.55 -9.47
CA ILE A 181 -23.16 -0.32 -10.88
C ILE A 181 -24.28 -0.71 -11.85
N LYS A 182 -25.13 -1.67 -11.47
CA LYS A 182 -26.24 -2.18 -12.29
C LYS A 182 -27.54 -1.39 -12.14
N LEU A 183 -27.62 -0.50 -11.15
CA LEU A 183 -28.76 0.39 -10.91
C LEU A 183 -28.69 1.64 -11.79
#